data_AF-A0A3N2D7C2-F1
#
_entry.id   AF-A0A3N2D7C2-F1
#
_cell.length_a   1.000
_cell.length_b   1.000
_cell.length_c   1.000
_cell.angle_alpha   90.00
_cell.angle_beta   90.00
_cell.angle_gamma   90.00
#
_symmetry.space_group_name_H-M   'P 1'
#
loop_
_entity.id
_entity.type
_entity.pdbx_description
1 polymer ?
#
loop_
_entity_poly.entity_id
_entity_poly.type
_entity_poly.pdbx_seq_one_letter_code
_entity_poly.pdbx_strand_id
1 'polypeptide(L)'
;MSDHGGPGGGSGTAPGVRDLEPRIAALREACASTPGVTSLLVFGSTTRAAAHRRDAWSDLDFNVFLAPEAAADLARTWAFLPERDRIVLTAREGENGGVALYEDGLVAEFGAGPAWVVRDPDREVLLDGGDVVTQPPPALPDPRDQIGLFLVKLVIGVGRIRRGERIVGGALVRTYALTPLCEALRQRLAPDLPRNPFDPLRRIETALPRVAARIGDLLDGEVEACARGLLVLAREELEPGWEDFPSRAFDVAARALGWAD
;
A
#
# COMPACT_ATOMS: atom_id res chain seq x y z
N MET A 1 16.69 -50.26 6.26
CA MET A 1 17.02 -49.47 5.05
C MET A 1 15.80 -48.65 4.73
N SER A 2 15.98 -47.35 4.79
CA SER A 2 14.95 -46.34 5.02
C SER A 2 14.10 -46.08 3.79
N ASP A 3 12.79 -46.03 4.02
CA ASP A 3 11.76 -45.59 3.09
C ASP A 3 11.69 -44.05 3.15
N HIS A 4 11.91 -43.38 2.02
CA HIS A 4 11.83 -41.92 1.92
C HIS A 4 10.48 -41.52 1.33
N GLY A 5 9.55 -41.17 2.22
CA GLY A 5 8.29 -40.53 1.89
C GLY A 5 8.54 -39.21 1.14
N GLY A 6 7.89 -39.08 -0.02
CA GLY A 6 7.88 -37.85 -0.80
C GLY A 6 7.13 -36.72 -0.08
N PRO A 7 7.47 -35.45 -0.36
CA PRO A 7 6.80 -34.33 0.26
C PRO A 7 5.38 -34.22 -0.32
N GLY A 8 4.39 -34.32 0.57
CA GLY A 8 2.99 -34.05 0.24
C GLY A 8 2.86 -32.62 -0.27
N GLY A 9 2.46 -32.49 -1.53
CA GLY A 9 1.97 -31.23 -2.08
C GLY A 9 0.72 -30.84 -1.30
N GLY A 10 0.87 -29.89 -0.38
CA GLY A 10 -0.27 -29.23 0.24
C GLY A 10 -1.05 -28.52 -0.85
N SER A 11 -2.17 -29.11 -1.25
CA SER A 11 -3.19 -28.43 -2.03
C SER A 11 -3.77 -27.35 -1.12
N GLY A 12 -3.15 -26.17 -1.12
CA GLY A 12 -3.73 -24.97 -0.53
C GLY A 12 -5.05 -24.71 -1.25
N THR A 13 -6.16 -25.11 -0.63
CA THR A 13 -7.48 -24.64 -1.02
C THR A 13 -7.41 -23.13 -1.05
N ALA A 14 -7.69 -22.52 -2.21
CA ALA A 14 -7.82 -21.07 -2.30
C ALA A 14 -8.71 -20.61 -1.13
N PRO A 15 -8.24 -19.68 -0.30
CA PRO A 15 -9.02 -19.28 0.87
C PRO A 15 -10.36 -18.74 0.35
N GLY A 16 -11.46 -19.28 0.88
CA GLY A 16 -12.80 -18.93 0.46
C GLY A 16 -13.05 -17.43 0.63
N VAL A 17 -14.00 -16.88 -0.14
CA VAL A 17 -14.39 -15.47 -0.02
C VAL A 17 -14.79 -15.19 1.44
N ARG A 18 -14.11 -14.26 2.09
CA ARG A 18 -14.48 -13.80 3.43
C ARG A 18 -15.69 -12.86 3.30
N ASP A 19 -16.81 -13.25 3.89
CA ASP A 19 -17.94 -12.34 4.03
C ASP A 19 -17.63 -11.31 5.13
N LEU A 20 -17.38 -10.07 4.72
CA LEU A 20 -17.11 -8.96 5.63
C LEU A 20 -18.38 -8.30 6.18
N GLU A 21 -19.56 -8.55 5.62
CA GLU A 21 -20.78 -7.85 6.03
C GLU A 21 -21.11 -8.03 7.52
N PRO A 22 -21.02 -9.24 8.12
CA PRO A 22 -21.24 -9.39 9.56
C PRO A 22 -20.25 -8.58 10.39
N ARG A 23 -18.98 -8.50 9.95
CA ARG A 23 -17.92 -7.76 10.64
C ARG A 23 -18.12 -6.26 10.57
N ILE A 24 -18.55 -5.76 9.41
CA ILE A 24 -18.89 -4.34 9.20
C ILE A 24 -20.09 -3.95 10.05
N ALA A 25 -21.13 -4.79 10.09
CA ALA A 25 -22.29 -4.55 10.94
C ALA A 25 -21.93 -4.53 12.42
N ALA A 26 -21.10 -5.48 12.89
CA ALA A 26 -20.60 -5.52 14.26
C ALA A 26 -19.75 -4.28 14.60
N LEU A 27 -18.87 -3.85 13.69
CA LEU A 27 -18.07 -2.62 13.87
C LEU A 27 -18.98 -1.40 14.03
N ARG A 28 -19.97 -1.25 13.16
CA ARG A 28 -20.92 -0.13 13.24
C ARG A 28 -21.67 -0.13 14.58
N GLU A 29 -22.13 -1.28 15.04
CA GLU A 29 -22.84 -1.41 16.32
C GLU A 29 -21.93 -1.12 17.52
N ALA A 30 -20.70 -1.63 17.49
CA ALA A 30 -19.69 -1.35 18.52
C ALA A 30 -19.38 0.16 18.58
N CYS A 31 -19.18 0.82 17.44
CA CYS A 31 -19.00 2.27 17.38
C CYS A 31 -20.23 3.02 17.91
N ALA A 32 -21.44 2.66 17.47
CA ALA A 32 -22.67 3.33 17.88
C ALA A 32 -22.97 3.20 19.39
N SER A 33 -22.56 2.07 19.99
CA SER A 33 -22.74 1.79 21.41
C SER A 33 -21.62 2.33 22.31
N THR A 34 -20.51 2.81 21.74
CA THR A 34 -19.36 3.32 22.49
C THR A 34 -19.52 4.82 22.75
N PRO A 35 -19.72 5.26 24.02
CA PRO A 35 -19.87 6.67 24.32
C PRO A 35 -18.63 7.48 23.91
N GLY A 36 -18.86 8.58 23.21
CA GLY A 36 -17.80 9.47 22.73
C GLY A 36 -17.25 9.12 21.34
N VAL A 37 -17.76 8.09 20.66
CA VAL A 37 -17.60 7.96 19.20
C VAL A 37 -18.60 8.90 18.53
N THR A 38 -18.12 9.73 17.59
CA THR A 38 -18.94 10.67 16.81
C THR A 38 -19.16 10.17 15.40
N SER A 39 -18.11 9.86 14.64
CA SER A 39 -18.22 9.34 13.27
C SER A 39 -17.57 7.96 13.11
N LEU A 40 -18.09 7.17 12.17
CA LEU A 40 -17.41 6.01 11.59
C LEU A 40 -17.39 6.17 10.06
N LEU A 41 -16.19 6.16 9.50
CA LEU A 41 -15.97 6.12 8.05
C LEU A 41 -15.24 4.83 7.71
N VAL A 42 -15.59 4.21 6.58
CA VAL A 42 -14.90 3.04 6.05
C VAL A 42 -14.34 3.32 4.66
N PHE A 43 -13.27 2.60 4.31
CA PHE A 43 -12.53 2.78 3.07
C PHE A 43 -12.31 1.45 2.37
N GLY A 44 -11.65 1.50 1.21
CA GLY A 44 -11.13 0.32 0.54
C GLY A 44 -12.18 -0.76 0.30
N SER A 45 -11.84 -2.00 0.63
CA SER A 45 -12.71 -3.18 0.46
C SER A 45 -13.90 -3.18 1.44
N THR A 46 -13.84 -2.40 2.52
CA THR A 46 -14.88 -2.32 3.55
C THR A 46 -16.12 -1.58 3.04
N THR A 47 -15.96 -0.62 2.12
CA THR A 47 -17.09 0.08 1.49
C THR A 47 -18.01 -0.86 0.71
N ARG A 48 -19.30 -0.53 0.61
CA ARG A 48 -20.28 -1.26 -0.21
C ARG A 48 -19.95 -1.18 -1.70
N ALA A 49 -19.47 -0.03 -2.18
CA ALA A 49 -19.09 0.16 -3.58
C ALA A 49 -17.99 -0.83 -4.02
N ALA A 50 -17.11 -1.21 -3.10
CA ALA A 50 -16.04 -2.17 -3.32
C ALA A 50 -16.41 -3.62 -3.01
N ALA A 51 -17.65 -3.93 -2.60
CA ALA A 51 -18.04 -5.26 -2.14
C ALA A 51 -17.76 -6.37 -3.18
N HIS A 52 -17.91 -6.06 -4.47
CA HIS A 52 -17.61 -6.96 -5.58
C HIS A 52 -16.14 -7.37 -5.71
N ARG A 53 -15.22 -6.69 -5.01
CA ARG A 53 -13.77 -6.99 -5.02
C ARG A 53 -13.30 -7.69 -3.76
N ARG A 54 -14.19 -7.96 -2.81
CA ARG A 54 -13.82 -8.59 -1.55
C ARG A 54 -13.41 -10.04 -1.78
N ASP A 55 -12.37 -10.43 -1.06
CA ASP A 55 -11.81 -11.77 -1.07
C ASP A 55 -11.30 -12.13 0.33
N ALA A 56 -10.61 -13.26 0.45
CA ALA A 56 -10.06 -13.70 1.74
C ALA A 56 -9.02 -12.75 2.36
N TRP A 57 -8.45 -11.84 1.56
CA TRP A 57 -7.38 -10.92 1.96
C TRP A 57 -7.92 -9.52 2.26
N SER A 58 -9.24 -9.34 2.14
CA SER A 58 -9.91 -8.09 2.49
C SER A 58 -9.94 -7.90 4.02
N ASP A 59 -9.61 -6.70 4.44
CA ASP A 59 -9.51 -6.17 5.79
C ASP A 59 -10.69 -5.26 6.15
N LEU A 60 -10.76 -4.85 7.42
CA LEU A 60 -11.53 -3.70 7.85
C LEU A 60 -10.62 -2.46 7.82
N ASP A 61 -10.97 -1.47 7.02
CA ASP A 61 -10.23 -0.21 6.86
C ASP A 61 -11.17 0.95 7.19
N PHE A 62 -10.90 1.66 8.28
CA PHE A 62 -11.85 2.65 8.82
C PHE A 62 -11.22 3.76 9.67
N ASN A 63 -11.94 4.87 9.79
CA ASN A 63 -11.64 5.93 10.74
C ASN A 63 -12.77 6.07 11.74
N VAL A 64 -12.43 6.26 13.01
CA VAL A 64 -13.36 6.58 14.09
C VAL A 64 -13.05 7.97 14.62
N PHE A 65 -14.00 8.88 14.50
CA PHE A 65 -13.87 10.18 15.15
C PHE A 65 -14.43 10.15 16.55
N LEU A 66 -13.74 10.85 17.45
CA LEU A 66 -13.95 10.79 18.88
C LEU A 66 -14.22 12.19 19.42
N ALA A 67 -15.20 12.30 20.31
CA ALA A 67 -15.44 13.50 21.08
C ALA A 67 -14.21 13.83 21.96
N PRO A 68 -13.83 15.11 22.12
CA PRO A 68 -12.62 15.50 22.85
C PRO A 68 -12.51 14.89 24.25
N GLU A 69 -13.63 14.78 24.96
CA GLU A 69 -13.73 14.22 26.31
C GLU A 69 -13.45 12.72 26.39
N ALA A 70 -13.68 11.97 25.30
CA ALA A 70 -13.50 10.52 25.24
C ALA A 70 -12.21 10.10 24.51
N ALA A 71 -11.64 11.00 23.69
CA ALA A 71 -10.51 10.71 22.81
C ALA A 71 -9.32 10.06 23.55
N ALA A 72 -8.94 10.60 24.71
CA ALA A 72 -7.79 10.09 25.46
C ALA A 72 -7.98 8.65 25.98
N ASP A 73 -9.20 8.29 26.38
CA ASP A 73 -9.48 6.94 26.88
C ASP A 73 -9.66 5.94 25.74
N LEU A 74 -10.46 6.30 24.74
CA LEU A 74 -10.71 5.45 23.59
C LEU A 74 -9.46 5.22 22.74
N ALA A 75 -8.55 6.21 22.65
CA ALA A 75 -7.25 6.01 22.02
C ALA A 75 -6.38 4.99 22.77
N ARG A 76 -6.61 4.75 24.07
CA ARG A 76 -5.91 3.72 24.86
C ARG A 76 -6.56 2.35 24.76
N THR A 77 -7.88 2.29 24.84
CA THR A 77 -8.64 1.04 25.03
C THR A 77 -9.17 0.43 23.74
N TRP A 78 -9.35 1.26 22.70
CA TRP A 78 -10.02 0.92 21.46
C TRP A 78 -11.32 0.15 21.70
N ALA A 79 -12.12 0.62 22.66
CA ALA A 79 -13.36 -0.04 23.07
C ALA A 79 -14.41 -0.14 21.94
N PHE A 80 -14.25 0.67 20.89
CA PHE A 80 -15.08 0.63 19.67
C PHE A 80 -14.79 -0.56 18.75
N LEU A 81 -13.72 -1.33 18.97
CA LEU A 81 -13.46 -2.53 18.16
C LEU A 81 -14.52 -3.60 18.45
N PRO A 82 -15.10 -4.24 17.41
CA PRO A 82 -16.06 -5.32 17.61
C PRO A 82 -15.39 -6.60 18.13
N GLU A 83 -16.15 -7.47 18.79
CA GLU A 83 -15.72 -8.85 19.15
C GLU A 83 -14.31 -8.91 19.78
N ARG A 84 -14.06 -8.04 20.77
CA ARG A 84 -12.73 -7.81 21.36
C ARG A 84 -12.11 -9.06 21.98
N ASP A 85 -12.93 -10.01 22.41
CA ASP A 85 -12.52 -11.33 22.93
C ASP A 85 -11.87 -12.21 21.87
N ARG A 86 -12.08 -11.92 20.58
CA ARG A 86 -11.51 -12.65 19.44
C ARG A 86 -10.26 -12.00 18.86
N ILE A 87 -9.85 -10.86 19.40
CA ILE A 87 -8.63 -10.16 18.99
C ILE A 87 -7.43 -10.84 19.64
N VAL A 88 -6.50 -11.31 18.82
CA VAL A 88 -5.27 -11.98 19.27
C VAL A 88 -4.08 -11.02 19.39
N LEU A 89 -4.12 -9.90 18.66
CA LEU A 89 -3.08 -8.88 18.70
C LEU A 89 -3.64 -7.50 18.36
N THR A 90 -3.14 -6.49 19.07
CA THR A 90 -3.34 -5.07 18.76
C THR A 90 -1.99 -4.36 18.76
N ALA A 91 -1.75 -3.46 17.81
CA ALA A 91 -0.53 -2.64 17.78
C ALA A 91 -0.83 -1.21 17.31
N ARG A 92 -0.06 -0.24 17.82
CA ARG A 92 -0.18 1.17 17.42
C ARG A 92 0.64 1.46 16.19
N GLU A 93 0.09 2.25 15.28
CA GLU A 93 0.76 2.74 14.08
C GLU A 93 0.68 4.27 14.02
N GLY A 94 1.80 4.94 14.27
CA GLY A 94 1.82 6.40 14.35
C GLY A 94 1.03 6.96 15.53
N GLU A 95 0.57 8.20 15.41
CA GLU A 95 -0.10 8.94 16.49
C GLU A 95 -1.55 8.49 16.70
N ASN A 96 -2.32 8.39 15.62
CA ASN A 96 -3.75 8.09 15.64
C ASN A 96 -4.09 6.71 15.05
N GLY A 97 -3.12 5.97 14.54
CA GLY A 97 -3.35 4.69 13.86
C GLY A 97 -3.23 3.48 14.79
N GLY A 98 -3.98 2.43 14.43
CA GLY A 98 -3.96 1.16 15.12
C GLY A 98 -4.27 0.02 14.17
N VAL A 99 -3.75 -1.15 14.51
CA VAL A 99 -4.08 -2.41 13.85
C VAL A 99 -4.57 -3.43 14.86
N ALA A 100 -5.50 -4.28 14.45
CA ALA A 100 -5.93 -5.46 15.20
C ALA A 100 -5.94 -6.70 14.30
N LEU A 101 -5.48 -7.82 14.84
CA LEU A 101 -5.55 -9.14 14.22
C LEU A 101 -6.52 -10.01 15.03
N TYR A 102 -7.51 -10.56 14.34
CA TYR A 102 -8.50 -11.48 14.90
C TYR A 102 -8.05 -12.93 14.72
N GLU A 103 -8.56 -13.83 15.57
CA GLU A 103 -8.23 -15.27 15.55
C GLU A 103 -8.53 -15.97 14.22
N ASP A 104 -9.44 -15.43 13.41
CA ASP A 104 -9.81 -15.94 12.07
C ASP A 104 -8.96 -15.34 10.94
N GLY A 105 -7.92 -14.60 11.31
CA GLY A 105 -7.02 -13.91 10.40
C GLY A 105 -7.61 -12.64 9.79
N LEU A 106 -8.74 -12.12 10.28
CA LEU A 106 -9.19 -10.79 9.88
C LEU A 106 -8.25 -9.73 10.43
N VAL A 107 -7.89 -8.77 9.58
CA VAL A 107 -7.13 -7.59 9.96
C VAL A 107 -8.08 -6.40 9.99
N ALA A 108 -7.92 -5.56 11.00
CA ALA A 108 -8.50 -4.23 11.05
C ALA A 108 -7.36 -3.20 11.09
N GLU A 109 -7.34 -2.28 10.14
CA GLU A 109 -6.49 -1.10 10.12
C GLU A 109 -7.39 0.13 10.35
N PHE A 110 -6.99 1.01 11.27
CA PHE A 110 -7.84 2.15 11.58
C PHE A 110 -7.10 3.37 12.10
N GLY A 111 -7.66 4.55 11.82
CA GLY A 111 -7.36 5.79 12.54
C GLY A 111 -8.42 6.10 13.58
N ALA A 112 -8.03 6.50 14.80
CA ALA A 112 -8.97 6.94 15.83
C ALA A 112 -8.49 8.19 16.58
N GLY A 113 -9.34 9.21 16.67
CA GLY A 113 -8.98 10.48 17.31
C GLY A 113 -10.00 11.60 17.05
N PRO A 114 -9.70 12.86 17.41
CA PRO A 114 -10.51 14.01 17.01
C PRO A 114 -10.65 14.07 15.48
N ALA A 115 -11.73 14.63 14.95
CA ALA A 115 -11.95 14.69 13.51
C ALA A 115 -10.78 15.34 12.73
N TRP A 116 -10.38 14.73 11.60
CA TRP A 116 -9.42 15.27 10.65
C TRP A 116 -9.97 15.32 9.23
N VAL A 117 -9.26 16.03 8.35
CA VAL A 117 -9.61 16.12 6.94
C VAL A 117 -9.41 14.77 6.27
N VAL A 118 -10.50 14.19 5.75
CA VAL A 118 -10.48 12.94 4.98
C VAL A 118 -10.25 13.24 3.51
N ARG A 119 -9.17 12.68 2.96
CA ARG A 119 -8.79 12.89 1.54
C ARG A 119 -9.16 11.74 0.62
N ASP A 120 -9.54 10.59 1.17
CA ASP A 120 -9.88 9.43 0.36
C ASP A 120 -11.21 9.67 -0.38
N PRO A 121 -11.21 9.64 -1.73
CA PRO A 121 -12.44 9.76 -2.50
C PRO A 121 -13.34 8.52 -2.37
N ASP A 122 -12.78 7.34 -2.12
CA ASP A 122 -13.46 6.04 -2.03
C ASP A 122 -13.84 5.73 -0.57
N ARG A 123 -14.54 6.68 0.08
CA ARG A 123 -14.99 6.58 1.47
C ARG A 123 -16.50 6.37 1.58
N GLU A 124 -16.92 5.75 2.68
CA GLU A 124 -18.33 5.60 3.04
C GLU A 124 -18.52 5.93 4.53
N VAL A 125 -19.51 6.76 4.86
CA VAL A 125 -19.87 7.07 6.25
C VAL A 125 -20.91 6.06 6.75
N LEU A 126 -20.60 5.34 7.82
CA LEU A 126 -21.48 4.33 8.43
C LEU A 126 -22.15 4.78 9.73
N LEU A 127 -21.57 5.77 10.42
CA LEU A 127 -22.10 6.37 11.64
C LEU A 127 -21.88 7.89 11.60
N ASP A 128 -22.94 8.62 11.92
CA ASP A 128 -23.04 10.06 12.20
C ASP A 128 -21.90 10.96 11.70
N GLY A 129 -21.92 11.29 10.40
CA GLY A 129 -20.89 12.07 9.70
C GLY A 129 -20.92 13.59 9.90
N GLY A 130 -21.50 14.09 11.00
CA GLY A 130 -21.71 15.53 11.22
C GLY A 130 -20.41 16.35 11.35
N ASP A 131 -19.32 15.72 11.77
CA ASP A 131 -17.99 16.31 11.94
C ASP A 131 -17.00 15.92 10.83
N VAL A 132 -17.47 15.25 9.77
CA VAL A 132 -16.63 14.81 8.65
C VAL A 132 -16.34 15.97 7.70
N VAL A 133 -15.07 16.36 7.63
CA VAL A 133 -14.56 17.30 6.64
C VAL A 133 -13.74 16.57 5.58
N THR A 134 -13.99 16.88 4.31
CA THR A 134 -13.38 16.15 3.20
C THR A 134 -12.67 17.08 2.24
N GLN A 135 -11.54 16.64 1.69
CA GLN A 135 -10.80 17.35 0.65
C GLN A 135 -10.44 16.39 -0.49
N PRO A 136 -10.15 16.88 -1.71
CA PRO A 136 -9.59 16.04 -2.74
C PRO A 136 -8.23 15.46 -2.30
N PRO A 137 -7.83 14.31 -2.88
CA PRO A 137 -6.47 13.82 -2.73
C PRO A 137 -5.45 14.84 -3.27
N PRO A 138 -4.17 14.74 -2.86
CA PRO A 138 -3.11 15.57 -3.42
C PRO A 138 -3.06 15.47 -4.94
N ALA A 139 -2.64 16.55 -5.59
CA ALA A 139 -2.32 16.52 -7.01
C ALA A 139 -1.21 15.49 -7.28
N LEU A 140 -1.25 14.85 -8.44
CA LEU A 140 -0.21 13.92 -8.84
C LEU A 140 1.13 14.67 -8.99
N PRO A 141 2.24 14.04 -8.59
CA PRO A 141 3.56 14.64 -8.77
C PRO A 141 3.95 14.64 -10.26
N ASP A 142 4.85 15.53 -10.65
CA ASP A 142 5.41 15.56 -12.01
C ASP A 142 6.15 14.23 -12.32
N PRO A 143 5.77 13.49 -13.38
CA PRO A 143 6.47 12.27 -13.80
C PRO A 143 7.98 12.46 -13.97
N ARG A 144 8.43 13.63 -14.43
CA ARG A 144 9.85 13.92 -14.64
C ARG A 144 10.61 13.96 -13.33
N ASP A 145 10.03 14.62 -12.33
CA ASP A 145 10.58 14.66 -10.96
C ASP A 145 10.60 13.27 -10.33
N GLN A 146 9.55 12.47 -10.55
CA GLN A 146 9.52 11.07 -10.10
C GLN A 146 10.64 10.23 -10.72
N ILE A 147 10.91 10.39 -12.02
CA ILE A 147 12.06 9.72 -12.66
C ILE A 147 13.40 10.22 -12.11
N GLY A 148 13.51 11.51 -11.78
CA GLY A 148 14.66 12.04 -11.04
C GLY A 148 14.86 11.35 -9.69
N LEU A 149 13.79 11.20 -8.90
CA LEU A 149 13.83 10.50 -7.61
C LEU A 149 14.21 9.03 -7.77
N PHE A 150 13.61 8.32 -8.74
CA PHE A 150 13.95 6.94 -9.07
C PHE A 150 15.46 6.78 -9.31
N LEU A 151 16.04 7.58 -10.23
CA LEU A 151 17.45 7.49 -10.58
C LEU A 151 18.37 7.74 -9.37
N VAL A 152 18.09 8.79 -8.59
CA VAL A 152 18.90 9.13 -7.43
C VAL A 152 18.83 8.03 -6.36
N LYS A 153 17.63 7.51 -6.06
CA LYS A 153 17.47 6.43 -5.08
C LYS A 153 18.15 5.15 -5.53
N LEU A 154 18.11 4.85 -6.84
CA LEU A 154 18.77 3.69 -7.42
C LEU A 154 20.30 3.78 -7.31
N VAL A 155 20.90 4.93 -7.66
CA VAL A 155 22.35 5.14 -7.50
C VAL A 155 22.79 5.04 -6.03
N ILE A 156 22.03 5.65 -5.10
CA ILE A 156 22.33 5.54 -3.66
C ILE A 156 22.20 4.09 -3.18
N GLY A 157 21.15 3.39 -3.60
CA GLY A 157 20.87 2.00 -3.22
C GLY A 157 21.99 1.05 -3.67
N VAL A 158 22.40 1.12 -4.94
CA VAL A 158 23.52 0.33 -5.47
C VAL A 158 24.83 0.69 -4.77
N GLY A 159 25.09 1.98 -4.54
CA GLY A 159 26.26 2.42 -3.78
C GLY A 159 26.31 1.84 -2.36
N ARG A 160 25.17 1.78 -1.66
CA ARG A 160 25.03 1.15 -0.33
C ARG A 160 25.34 -0.36 -0.40
N ILE A 161 24.79 -1.06 -1.40
CA ILE A 161 25.01 -2.51 -1.59
C ILE A 161 26.49 -2.81 -1.80
N ARG A 162 27.17 -2.03 -2.66
CA ARG A 162 28.61 -2.18 -2.93
C ARG A 162 29.50 -1.90 -1.72
N ARG A 163 29.02 -1.13 -0.75
CA ARG A 163 29.67 -0.93 0.56
C ARG A 163 29.32 -1.99 1.60
N GLY A 164 28.51 -2.99 1.24
CA GLY A 164 28.07 -4.06 2.15
C GLY A 164 26.80 -3.74 2.93
N GLU A 165 26.16 -2.58 2.72
CA GLU A 165 24.94 -2.15 3.42
C GLU A 165 23.67 -2.75 2.77
N ARG A 166 23.61 -4.09 2.69
CA ARG A 166 22.65 -4.82 1.85
C ARG A 166 21.18 -4.55 2.19
N ILE A 167 20.83 -4.43 3.48
CA ILE A 167 19.43 -4.25 3.92
C ILE A 167 18.88 -2.90 3.46
N VAL A 168 19.54 -1.80 3.85
CA VAL A 168 19.11 -0.44 3.47
C VAL A 168 19.26 -0.19 1.97
N GLY A 169 20.31 -0.74 1.34
CA GLY A 169 20.48 -0.67 -0.11
C GLY A 169 19.36 -1.40 -0.86
N GLY A 170 18.94 -2.57 -0.36
CA GLY A 170 17.78 -3.31 -0.86
C GLY A 170 16.48 -2.53 -0.77
N ALA A 171 16.21 -1.91 0.39
CA ALA A 171 15.02 -1.07 0.57
C ALA A 171 15.04 0.17 -0.37
N LEU A 172 16.20 0.78 -0.57
CA LEU A 172 16.37 1.89 -1.52
C LEU A 172 16.00 1.50 -2.95
N VAL A 173 16.40 0.32 -3.40
CA VAL A 173 16.07 -0.15 -4.75
C VAL A 173 14.61 -0.60 -4.85
N ARG A 174 14.19 -1.53 -3.99
CA ARG A 174 12.88 -2.22 -4.14
C ARG A 174 11.69 -1.44 -3.62
N THR A 175 11.90 -0.43 -2.80
CA THR A 175 10.82 0.40 -2.26
C THR A 175 11.00 1.84 -2.72
N TYR A 176 12.06 2.51 -2.27
CA TYR A 176 12.17 3.96 -2.45
C TYR A 176 12.44 4.41 -3.89
N ALA A 177 13.09 3.58 -4.73
CA ALA A 177 13.24 3.84 -6.15
C ALA A 177 12.04 3.30 -6.95
N LEU A 178 11.52 2.13 -6.58
CA LEU A 178 10.40 1.51 -7.29
C LEU A 178 9.13 2.38 -7.26
N THR A 179 8.75 2.91 -6.10
CA THR A 179 7.53 3.73 -5.96
C THR A 179 7.46 4.90 -6.95
N PRO A 180 8.46 5.80 -7.05
CA PRO A 180 8.40 6.89 -8.02
C PRO A 180 8.52 6.41 -9.47
N LEU A 181 9.21 5.30 -9.75
CA LEU A 181 9.22 4.71 -11.10
C LEU A 181 7.80 4.28 -11.51
N CYS A 182 7.11 3.54 -10.65
CA CYS A 182 5.76 3.08 -10.90
C CYS A 182 4.77 4.24 -11.03
N GLU A 183 4.93 5.31 -10.26
CA GLU A 183 4.16 6.55 -10.43
C GLU A 183 4.30 7.12 -11.85
N ALA A 184 5.54 7.30 -12.33
CA ALA A 184 5.80 7.82 -13.66
C ALA A 184 5.30 6.87 -14.78
N LEU A 185 5.54 5.56 -14.65
CA LEU A 185 5.04 4.55 -15.58
C LEU A 185 3.52 4.61 -15.72
N ARG A 186 2.79 4.67 -14.60
CA ARG A 186 1.33 4.78 -14.62
C ARG A 186 0.86 6.05 -15.32
N GLN A 187 1.40 7.20 -14.93
CA GLN A 187 1.00 8.49 -15.52
C GLN A 187 1.28 8.56 -17.03
N ARG A 188 2.35 7.93 -17.51
CA ARG A 188 2.76 8.01 -18.92
C ARG A 188 2.15 6.94 -19.82
N LEU A 189 1.96 5.73 -19.29
CA LEU A 189 1.55 4.57 -20.10
C LEU A 189 0.09 4.17 -19.89
N ALA A 190 -0.52 4.57 -18.77
CA ALA A 190 -1.91 4.27 -18.44
C ALA A 190 -2.61 5.45 -17.73
N PRO A 191 -2.57 6.68 -18.30
CA PRO A 191 -3.12 7.87 -17.64
C PRO A 191 -4.62 7.76 -17.34
N ASP A 192 -5.36 7.04 -18.18
CA ASP A 192 -6.81 6.94 -18.11
C ASP A 192 -7.31 5.75 -17.28
N LEU A 193 -6.40 4.88 -16.80
CA LEU A 193 -6.80 3.70 -16.02
C LEU A 193 -7.00 4.04 -14.54
N PRO A 194 -8.00 3.44 -13.87
CA PRO A 194 -8.24 3.64 -12.44
C PRO A 194 -6.98 3.40 -11.61
N ARG A 195 -6.73 4.31 -10.66
CA ARG A 195 -5.56 4.28 -9.78
C ARG A 195 -5.96 4.59 -8.34
N ASN A 196 -5.17 4.07 -7.40
CA ASN A 196 -5.21 4.59 -6.04
C ASN A 196 -4.49 5.96 -6.02
N PRO A 197 -5.05 6.99 -5.35
CA PRO A 197 -4.45 8.32 -5.31
C PRO A 197 -3.26 8.44 -4.33
N PHE A 198 -3.04 7.45 -3.46
CA PHE A 198 -2.01 7.48 -2.42
C PHE A 198 -0.88 6.46 -2.66
N ASP A 199 -1.18 5.33 -3.30
CA ASP A 199 -0.22 4.27 -3.60
C ASP A 199 -0.17 3.96 -5.11
N PRO A 200 0.90 4.35 -5.82
CA PRO A 200 1.07 4.01 -7.23
C PRO A 200 1.32 2.53 -7.51
N LEU A 201 1.75 1.76 -6.52
CA LEU A 201 2.02 0.32 -6.67
C LEU A 201 0.73 -0.49 -6.70
N ARG A 202 -0.32 -0.01 -6.02
CA ARG A 202 -1.59 -0.73 -5.89
C ARG A 202 -2.19 -1.07 -7.27
N ARG A 203 -2.26 -2.38 -7.55
CA ARG A 203 -2.81 -2.96 -8.80
C ARG A 203 -2.10 -2.48 -10.06
N ILE A 204 -0.80 -2.25 -9.98
CA ILE A 204 -0.02 -1.94 -11.17
C ILE A 204 -0.06 -3.09 -12.19
N GLU A 205 -0.23 -4.34 -11.75
CA GLU A 205 -0.38 -5.54 -12.57
C GLU A 205 -1.64 -5.49 -13.44
N THR A 206 -2.71 -4.85 -12.96
CA THR A 206 -3.92 -4.65 -13.75
C THR A 206 -3.74 -3.50 -14.73
N ALA A 207 -3.08 -2.42 -14.32
CA ALA A 207 -2.93 -1.23 -15.14
C ALA A 207 -1.88 -1.39 -16.25
N LEU A 208 -0.78 -2.09 -15.98
CA LEU A 208 0.35 -2.28 -16.87
C LEU A 208 0.85 -3.74 -16.85
N PRO A 209 0.06 -4.75 -17.27
CA PRO A 209 0.36 -6.16 -17.03
C PRO A 209 1.76 -6.61 -17.50
N ARG A 210 2.15 -6.22 -18.72
CA ARG A 210 3.46 -6.58 -19.29
C ARG A 210 4.61 -5.94 -18.51
N VAL A 211 4.47 -4.66 -18.14
CA VAL A 211 5.53 -3.92 -17.43
C VAL A 211 5.64 -4.41 -16.00
N ALA A 212 4.51 -4.63 -15.33
CA ALA A 212 4.45 -5.16 -13.97
C ALA A 212 5.05 -6.57 -13.87
N ALA A 213 4.78 -7.46 -14.84
CA ALA A 213 5.41 -8.77 -14.88
C ALA A 213 6.94 -8.67 -14.96
N ARG A 214 7.46 -7.83 -15.86
CA ARG A 214 8.91 -7.57 -15.95
C ARG A 214 9.49 -7.01 -14.65
N ILE A 215 8.76 -6.10 -13.98
CA ILE A 215 9.18 -5.56 -12.68
C ILE A 215 9.21 -6.68 -11.63
N GLY A 216 8.19 -7.53 -11.57
CA GLY A 216 8.12 -8.68 -10.66
C GLY A 216 9.32 -9.60 -10.80
N ASP A 217 9.62 -10.03 -12.04
CA ASP A 217 10.78 -10.88 -12.34
C ASP A 217 12.10 -10.23 -11.90
N LEU A 218 12.23 -8.91 -12.03
CA LEU A 218 13.40 -8.17 -11.56
C LEU A 218 13.51 -8.11 -10.04
N LEU A 219 12.38 -7.96 -9.34
CA LEU A 219 12.35 -7.87 -7.87
C LEU A 219 12.77 -9.18 -7.20
N ASP A 220 12.46 -10.32 -7.82
CA ASP A 220 12.83 -11.67 -7.35
C ASP A 220 14.34 -11.97 -7.48
N GLY A 221 15.06 -11.20 -8.31
CA GLY A 221 16.49 -11.37 -8.54
C GLY A 221 17.40 -10.73 -7.47
N GLU A 222 18.72 -10.90 -7.61
CA GLU A 222 19.71 -10.20 -6.79
C GLU A 222 19.60 -8.68 -6.93
N VAL A 223 19.84 -7.95 -5.84
CA VAL A 223 19.47 -6.52 -5.75
C VAL A 223 20.13 -5.64 -6.81
N GLU A 224 21.40 -5.90 -7.14
CA GLU A 224 22.10 -5.09 -8.15
C GLU A 224 21.63 -5.42 -9.57
N ALA A 225 21.29 -6.70 -9.85
CA ALA A 225 20.70 -7.10 -11.12
C ALA A 225 19.29 -6.51 -11.27
N CYS A 226 18.49 -6.53 -10.20
CA CYS A 226 17.21 -5.84 -10.08
C CYS A 226 17.36 -4.35 -10.42
N ALA A 227 18.29 -3.65 -9.77
CA ALA A 227 18.54 -2.23 -10.03
C ALA A 227 18.93 -1.94 -11.49
N ARG A 228 19.85 -2.73 -12.07
CA ARG A 228 20.24 -2.57 -13.48
C ARG A 228 19.06 -2.79 -14.41
N GLY A 229 18.27 -3.84 -14.16
CA GLY A 229 17.09 -4.16 -14.96
C GLY A 229 16.00 -3.10 -14.86
N LEU A 230 15.77 -2.54 -13.66
CA LEU A 230 14.81 -1.44 -13.47
C LEU A 230 15.26 -0.18 -14.22
N LEU A 231 16.57 0.14 -14.24
CA LEU A 231 17.10 1.26 -15.01
C LEU A 231 16.85 1.09 -16.53
N VAL A 232 17.13 -0.11 -17.05
CA VAL A 232 16.90 -0.44 -18.47
C VAL A 232 15.41 -0.39 -18.80
N LEU A 233 14.57 -1.06 -18.02
CA LEU A 233 13.11 -1.07 -18.19
C LEU A 233 12.54 0.34 -18.17
N ALA A 234 12.92 1.16 -17.19
CA ALA A 234 12.45 2.54 -17.11
C ALA A 234 12.77 3.32 -18.38
N ARG A 235 13.98 3.16 -18.94
CA ARG A 235 14.37 3.81 -20.18
C ARG A 235 13.57 3.32 -21.38
N GLU A 236 13.50 2.01 -21.57
CA GLU A 236 12.77 1.40 -22.69
C GLU A 236 11.30 1.78 -22.72
N GLU A 237 10.65 1.81 -21.55
CA GLU A 237 9.21 2.05 -21.46
C GLU A 237 8.86 3.55 -21.49
N LEU A 238 9.76 4.45 -21.07
CA LEU A 238 9.43 5.87 -20.89
C LEU A 238 10.14 6.83 -21.84
N GLU A 239 11.34 6.52 -22.34
CA GLU A 239 12.07 7.40 -23.27
C GLU A 239 11.34 7.57 -24.62
N PRO A 240 10.76 6.52 -25.22
CA PRO A 240 10.03 6.67 -26.48
C PRO A 240 8.84 7.62 -26.35
N GLY A 241 8.84 8.68 -27.17
CA GLY A 241 7.72 9.63 -27.22
C GLY A 241 7.63 10.57 -26.00
N TRP A 242 8.67 10.68 -25.18
CA TRP A 242 8.77 11.67 -24.11
C TRP A 242 9.93 12.62 -24.36
N GLU A 243 9.64 13.77 -24.96
CA GLU A 243 10.66 14.78 -25.34
C GLU A 243 11.50 15.25 -24.15
N ASP A 244 10.89 15.46 -22.99
CA ASP A 244 11.58 15.91 -21.76
C ASP A 244 12.21 14.78 -20.93
N PHE A 245 12.23 13.55 -21.45
CA PHE A 245 12.82 12.42 -20.76
C PHE A 245 14.31 12.70 -20.46
N PRO A 246 14.79 12.49 -19.22
CA PRO A 246 16.13 12.89 -18.82
C PRO A 246 17.19 11.87 -19.27
N SER A 247 17.33 11.59 -20.57
CA SER A 247 18.24 10.59 -21.14
C SER A 247 19.68 10.72 -20.61
N ARG A 248 20.19 11.96 -20.55
CA ARG A 248 21.53 12.24 -20.02
C ARG A 248 21.69 11.79 -18.56
N ALA A 249 20.64 11.88 -17.73
CA ALA A 249 20.69 11.43 -16.35
C ALA A 249 20.77 9.89 -16.26
N PHE A 250 20.06 9.18 -17.13
CA PHE A 250 20.20 7.72 -17.26
C PHE A 250 21.62 7.33 -17.67
N ASP A 251 22.20 8.03 -18.64
CA ASP A 251 23.58 7.76 -19.07
C ASP A 251 24.59 8.00 -17.94
N VAL A 252 24.42 9.07 -17.16
CA VAL A 252 25.27 9.37 -16.00
C VAL A 252 25.10 8.31 -14.92
N ALA A 253 23.86 7.90 -14.61
CA ALA A 253 23.60 6.86 -13.62
C ALA A 253 24.23 5.52 -14.04
N ALA A 254 24.05 5.11 -15.30
CA ALA A 254 24.66 3.89 -15.84
C ALA A 254 26.18 3.93 -15.77
N ARG A 255 26.82 5.04 -16.19
CA ARG A 255 28.28 5.22 -16.08
C ARG A 255 28.77 5.22 -14.64
N ALA A 256 28.10 5.95 -13.74
CA ALA A 256 28.48 6.01 -12.33
C ALA A 256 28.43 4.64 -11.65
N LEU A 257 27.54 3.77 -12.11
CA LEU A 257 27.41 2.39 -11.64
C LEU A 257 28.24 1.40 -12.45
N GLY A 258 28.99 1.82 -13.47
CA GLY A 258 29.80 0.91 -14.30
C GLY A 258 28.95 -0.09 -15.11
N TRP A 259 27.76 0.34 -15.53
CA TRP A 259 26.84 -0.44 -16.38
C TRP A 259 26.80 0.06 -17.83
N ALA A 260 27.48 1.17 -18.12
CA ALA A 260 27.73 1.60 -19.48
C ALA A 260 28.83 0.72 -20.08
N ASP A 261 28.61 0.23 -21.30
CA ASP A 261 29.62 -0.44 -22.10
C ASP A 261 30.75 0.53 -22.53
#